data_AF-A0A2K2RES8-F1
#
_entry.id   AF-A0A2K2RES8-F1
#
_cell.length_a   1.000
_cell.length_b   1.000
_cell.length_c   1.000
_cell.angle_alpha   90.00
_cell.angle_beta   90.00
_cell.angle_gamma   90.00
#
_symmetry.space_group_name_H-M   'P 1'
#
loop_
_entity.id
_entity.type
_entity.pdbx_description
1 polymer ?
#
loop_
_entity_poly.entity_id
_entity_poly.type
_entity_poly.pdbx_seq_one_letter_code
_entity_poly.pdbx_strand_id
1 'polypeptide(L)'
;MFRRCTRATVETAPAQRPAFAVTLEDLRALERITSHARTQLARHAGERDLGVIDQASGYWLMLTLSERAGAARALGHAGIPMLVEEAETVRTVLLNLESYGGETTALAEGHELLDRITLLSQLPRSASHVGGVLTLPDEAPEADALSVT
;
A
#
# COMPACT_ATOMS: atom_id res chain seq x y z
N MET A 1 22.21 23.09 -43.92
CA MET A 1 22.24 23.51 -42.50
C MET A 1 21.01 22.92 -41.80
N PHE A 2 21.16 21.84 -41.05
CA PHE A 2 20.06 21.27 -40.25
C PHE A 2 20.17 21.78 -38.83
N ARG A 3 19.21 22.63 -38.41
CA ARG A 3 19.08 23.07 -37.02
C ARG A 3 18.58 21.88 -36.19
N ARG A 4 19.44 21.33 -35.33
CA ARG A 4 19.03 20.39 -34.29
C ARG A 4 18.24 21.17 -33.23
N CYS A 5 16.94 20.94 -33.14
CA CYS A 5 16.17 21.27 -31.94
C CYS A 5 16.59 20.29 -30.84
N THR A 6 17.49 20.70 -29.96
CA THR A 6 17.69 20.04 -28.66
C THR A 6 16.45 20.31 -27.82
N ARG A 7 15.49 19.37 -27.87
CA ARG A 7 14.43 19.30 -26.87
C ARG A 7 15.12 18.98 -25.55
N ALA A 8 15.20 19.96 -24.67
CA ALA A 8 15.62 19.73 -23.30
C ALA A 8 14.70 18.63 -22.74
N THR A 9 15.30 17.48 -22.41
CA THR A 9 14.66 16.47 -21.57
C THR A 9 14.45 17.17 -20.24
N VAL A 10 13.23 17.64 -20.00
CA VAL A 10 12.79 17.92 -18.64
C VAL A 10 12.78 16.55 -17.99
N GLU A 11 13.88 16.22 -17.32
CA GLU A 11 13.95 15.11 -16.39
C GLU A 11 13.00 15.47 -15.27
N THR A 12 11.72 15.14 -15.46
CA THR A 12 10.70 15.26 -14.43
C THR A 12 11.18 14.35 -13.32
N ALA A 13 11.75 14.94 -12.26
CA ALA A 13 12.14 14.18 -11.08
C ALA A 13 10.95 13.29 -10.70
N PRO A 14 11.17 11.98 -10.50
CA PRO A 14 10.07 11.06 -10.21
C PRO A 14 9.26 11.64 -9.05
N ALA A 15 7.95 11.81 -9.26
CA ALA A 15 7.07 12.39 -8.26
C ALA A 15 7.19 11.57 -6.98
N GLN A 16 7.80 12.16 -5.95
CA GLN A 16 7.94 11.52 -4.64
C GLN A 16 6.53 11.34 -4.09
N ARG A 17 6.13 10.09 -3.85
CA ARG A 17 4.82 9.78 -3.28
C ARG A 17 4.97 9.52 -1.78
N PRO A 18 4.17 10.16 -0.93
CA PRO A 18 4.22 9.92 0.51
C PRO A 18 3.75 8.49 0.79
N ALA A 19 4.61 7.72 1.45
CA ALA A 19 4.35 6.33 1.83
C ALA A 19 4.88 6.05 3.23
N PHE A 20 4.35 5.02 3.88
CA PHE A 20 4.81 4.52 5.16
C PHE A 20 5.09 3.02 5.07
N ALA A 21 5.91 2.52 5.99
CA ALA A 21 6.26 1.10 6.03
C ALA A 21 5.18 0.34 6.79
N VAL A 22 4.58 -0.66 6.14
CA VAL A 22 3.78 -1.69 6.81
C VAL A 22 4.58 -2.99 6.90
N THR A 23 4.25 -3.81 7.89
CA THR A 23 4.93 -5.08 8.14
C THR A 23 4.30 -6.21 7.33
N LEU A 24 4.98 -7.36 7.27
CA LEU A 24 4.39 -8.58 6.72
C LEU A 24 3.16 -9.05 7.50
N GLU A 25 3.11 -8.77 8.80
CA GLU A 25 1.95 -9.08 9.64
C GLU A 25 0.73 -8.23 9.25
N ASP A 26 0.94 -6.93 9.02
CA ASP A 26 -0.09 -6.02 8.54
C ASP A 26 -0.62 -6.45 7.17
N LEU A 27 0.27 -6.88 6.26
CA LEU A 27 -0.12 -7.42 4.96
C LEU A 27 -0.98 -8.69 5.10
N ARG A 28 -0.63 -9.59 6.02
CA ARG A 28 -1.42 -10.82 6.28
C ARG A 28 -2.78 -10.50 6.90
N ALA A 29 -2.87 -9.51 7.78
CA ALA A 29 -4.15 -9.04 8.32
C ALA A 29 -5.01 -8.48 7.19
N LEU A 30 -4.44 -7.64 6.32
CA LEU A 30 -5.12 -7.10 5.16
C LEU A 30 -5.61 -8.20 4.19
N GLU A 31 -4.79 -9.23 3.95
CA GLU A 31 -5.19 -10.39 3.14
C GLU A 31 -6.44 -11.08 3.72
N ARG A 32 -6.48 -11.32 5.03
CA ARG A 32 -7.65 -11.93 5.69
C ARG A 32 -8.89 -11.05 5.54
N ILE A 33 -8.76 -9.75 5.83
CA ILE A 33 -9.87 -8.79 5.76
C ILE A 33 -10.41 -8.67 4.33
N THR A 34 -9.53 -8.47 3.34
CA THR A 34 -9.92 -8.31 1.93
C THR A 34 -10.49 -9.59 1.33
N SER A 35 -9.95 -10.76 1.70
CA SER A 35 -10.51 -12.07 1.28
C SER A 35 -11.90 -12.30 1.86
N HIS A 36 -12.10 -11.94 3.14
CA HIS A 36 -13.41 -12.01 3.78
C HIS A 36 -14.39 -11.04 3.13
N ALA A 37 -14.00 -9.78 2.94
CA ALA A 37 -14.81 -8.77 2.26
C ALA A 37 -15.21 -9.22 0.85
N ARG A 38 -14.28 -9.78 0.08
CA ARG A 38 -14.54 -10.35 -1.24
C ARG A 38 -15.56 -11.49 -1.18
N THR A 39 -15.42 -12.38 -0.20
CA THR A 39 -16.36 -13.50 0.01
C THR A 39 -17.76 -13.00 0.34
N GLN A 40 -17.90 -12.03 1.25
CA GLN A 40 -19.21 -11.46 1.59
C GLN A 40 -19.82 -10.71 0.42
N LEU A 41 -19.04 -9.88 -0.27
CA LEU A 41 -19.50 -9.17 -1.47
C LEU A 41 -19.98 -10.15 -2.54
N ALA A 42 -19.24 -11.22 -2.82
CA ALA A 42 -19.64 -12.24 -3.81
C ALA A 42 -20.98 -12.91 -3.47
N ARG A 43 -21.29 -13.10 -2.18
CA ARG A 43 -22.60 -13.65 -1.75
C ARG A 43 -23.76 -12.69 -2.00
N HIS A 44 -23.53 -11.39 -1.88
CA HIS A 44 -24.55 -10.34 -2.06
C HIS A 44 -24.61 -9.76 -3.48
N ALA A 45 -23.59 -10.02 -4.28
CA ALA A 45 -23.36 -9.34 -5.54
C ALA A 45 -24.28 -9.77 -6.69
N GLY A 46 -24.83 -11.00 -6.69
CA GLY A 46 -25.49 -11.53 -7.89
C GLY A 46 -24.55 -11.52 -9.11
N GLU A 47 -25.04 -11.26 -10.31
CA GLU A 47 -24.23 -11.09 -11.54
C GLU A 47 -23.49 -9.73 -11.61
N ARG A 48 -22.81 -9.30 -10.55
CA ARG A 48 -21.92 -8.13 -10.65
C ARG A 48 -20.59 -8.51 -11.28
N ASP A 49 -20.02 -7.55 -12.00
CA ASP A 49 -18.66 -7.61 -12.53
C ASP A 49 -17.64 -7.89 -11.42
N LEU A 50 -16.77 -8.87 -11.64
CA LEU A 50 -15.66 -9.21 -10.75
C LEU A 50 -14.76 -8.00 -10.46
N GLY A 51 -14.61 -7.08 -11.41
CA GLY A 51 -13.85 -5.85 -11.20
C GLY A 51 -14.45 -4.95 -10.12
N VAL A 52 -15.78 -4.89 -10.01
CA VAL A 52 -16.47 -4.13 -8.96
C VAL A 52 -16.30 -4.80 -7.61
N ILE A 53 -16.37 -6.13 -7.55
CA ILE A 53 -16.12 -6.90 -6.32
C ILE A 53 -14.69 -6.68 -5.85
N ASP A 54 -13.71 -6.72 -6.75
CA ASP A 54 -12.29 -6.57 -6.41
C ASP A 54 -11.98 -5.14 -5.94
N GLN A 55 -12.63 -4.13 -6.53
CA GLN A 55 -12.53 -2.75 -6.07
C GLN A 55 -13.15 -2.57 -4.68
N ALA A 56 -14.38 -3.03 -4.49
CA ALA A 56 -15.12 -2.83 -3.24
C ALA A 56 -14.58 -3.64 -2.06
N SER A 57 -13.98 -4.80 -2.33
CA SER A 57 -13.30 -5.63 -1.33
C SER A 57 -11.88 -5.19 -1.01
N GLY A 58 -11.30 -4.29 -1.82
CA GLY A 58 -9.90 -3.88 -1.70
C GLY A 58 -8.90 -4.97 -2.13
N TYR A 59 -9.35 -5.98 -2.87
CA TYR A 59 -8.49 -7.07 -3.33
C TYR A 59 -7.32 -6.55 -4.20
N TRP A 60 -7.55 -5.51 -5.00
CA TRP A 60 -6.49 -4.86 -5.79
C TRP A 60 -5.34 -4.32 -4.91
N LEU A 61 -5.65 -3.82 -3.72
CA LEU A 61 -4.66 -3.26 -2.80
C LEU A 61 -3.78 -4.37 -2.24
N MET A 62 -4.38 -5.52 -1.91
CA MET A 62 -3.63 -6.71 -1.48
C MET A 62 -2.64 -7.17 -2.57
N LEU A 63 -3.07 -7.22 -3.83
CA LEU A 63 -2.18 -7.58 -4.95
C LEU A 63 -1.02 -6.58 -5.07
N THR A 64 -1.33 -5.29 -5.01
CA THR A 64 -0.34 -4.21 -5.11
C THR A 64 0.69 -4.28 -3.98
N LEU A 65 0.25 -4.50 -2.73
CA LEU A 65 1.14 -4.63 -1.58
C LEU A 65 1.94 -5.93 -1.59
N SER A 66 1.40 -7.01 -2.15
CA SER A 66 2.12 -8.27 -2.34
C SER A 66 3.29 -8.14 -3.33
N GLU A 67 3.08 -7.41 -4.43
CA GLU A 67 4.15 -7.06 -5.38
C GLU A 67 5.25 -6.25 -4.68
N ARG A 68 4.85 -5.22 -3.93
CA ARG A 68 5.79 -4.38 -3.16
C ARG A 68 6.51 -5.15 -2.05
N ALA A 69 5.86 -6.14 -1.43
CA ALA A 69 6.50 -7.02 -0.45
C ALA A 69 7.57 -7.91 -1.09
N GLY A 70 7.30 -8.41 -2.30
CA GLY A 70 8.29 -9.12 -3.11
C GLY A 70 9.50 -8.26 -3.43
N ALA A 71 9.28 -7.01 -3.85
CA ALA A 71 10.34 -6.05 -4.14
C ALA A 71 11.14 -5.67 -2.89
N ALA A 72 10.47 -5.35 -1.78
CA ALA A 72 11.12 -5.03 -0.51
C ALA A 72 12.03 -6.18 -0.06
N ARG A 73 11.54 -7.42 -0.13
CA ARG A 73 12.34 -8.62 0.16
C ARG A 73 13.55 -8.77 -0.75
N ALA A 74 13.40 -8.55 -2.05
CA ALA A 74 14.49 -8.66 -3.02
C ALA A 74 15.58 -7.60 -2.79
N LEU A 75 15.20 -6.43 -2.28
CA LEU A 75 16.09 -5.32 -1.94
C LEU A 75 16.65 -5.38 -0.52
N GLY A 76 16.19 -6.34 0.30
CA GLY A 76 16.59 -6.44 1.71
C GLY A 76 15.94 -5.41 2.64
N HIS A 77 14.92 -4.69 2.17
CA HIS A 77 14.21 -3.68 2.96
C HIS A 77 13.20 -4.36 3.91
N ALA A 78 13.14 -3.89 5.16
CA ALA A 78 12.25 -4.45 6.17
C ALA A 78 10.77 -4.03 6.02
N GLY A 79 10.51 -2.88 5.38
CA GLY A 79 9.18 -2.28 5.26
C GLY A 79 8.55 -2.45 3.89
N ILE A 80 7.26 -2.81 3.86
CA ILE A 80 6.45 -2.83 2.65
C ILE A 80 5.88 -1.41 2.46
N PRO A 81 6.15 -0.73 1.34
CA PRO A 81 5.59 0.60 1.09
C PRO A 81 4.07 0.55 0.90
N MET A 82 3.37 1.28 1.76
CA MET A 82 1.97 1.62 1.58
C MET A 82 1.85 3.14 1.41
N LEU A 83 1.13 3.57 0.38
CA LEU A 83 0.89 4.98 0.12
C LEU A 83 -0.12 5.55 1.13
N VAL A 84 0.00 6.84 1.44
CA VAL A 84 -0.95 7.51 2.35
C VAL A 84 -2.38 7.42 1.82
N GLU A 85 -2.59 7.60 0.52
CA GLU A 85 -3.90 7.46 -0.12
C GLU A 85 -4.48 6.04 -0.08
N GLU A 86 -3.64 5.01 0.07
CA GLU A 86 -4.10 3.62 0.17
C GLU A 86 -4.69 3.32 1.55
N ALA A 87 -4.35 4.09 2.59
CA ALA A 87 -4.93 3.91 3.92
C ALA A 87 -6.45 4.17 3.91
N GLU A 88 -6.91 5.14 3.11
CA GLU A 88 -8.34 5.41 2.92
C GLU A 88 -9.07 4.28 2.19
N THR A 89 -8.35 3.48 1.39
CA THR A 89 -8.92 2.27 0.79
C THR A 89 -9.26 1.25 1.88
N VAL A 90 -8.37 1.04 2.86
CA VAL A 90 -8.63 0.13 3.98
C VAL A 90 -9.84 0.59 4.79
N ARG A 91 -9.94 1.89 5.10
CA ARG A 91 -11.13 2.47 5.74
C ARG A 91 -12.40 2.15 4.96
N THR A 92 -12.38 2.35 3.64
CA THR A 92 -13.52 2.08 2.76
C THR A 92 -13.91 0.61 2.75
N VAL A 93 -12.94 -0.30 2.73
CA VAL A 93 -13.18 -1.76 2.79
C VAL A 93 -13.88 -2.14 4.08
N LEU A 94 -13.49 -1.57 5.23
CA LEU A 94 -14.14 -1.86 6.50
C LEU A 94 -15.57 -1.33 6.55
N LEU A 95 -15.83 -0.11 6.09
CA LEU A 95 -17.19 0.43 5.99
C LEU A 95 -18.10 -0.44 5.10
N ASN A 96 -17.55 -0.93 3.98
CA ASN A 96 -18.26 -1.88 3.14
C ASN A 96 -18.51 -3.20 3.88
N LEU A 97 -17.51 -3.73 4.57
CA LEU A 97 -17.62 -4.98 5.31
C LEU A 97 -18.68 -4.91 6.42
N GLU A 98 -18.76 -3.78 7.15
CA GLU A 98 -19.82 -3.49 8.11
C GLU A 98 -21.20 -3.49 7.45
N SER A 99 -21.30 -2.89 6.26
CA SER A 99 -22.54 -2.76 5.50
C SER A 99 -23.07 -4.10 4.97
N TYR A 100 -22.17 -5.04 4.64
CA TYR A 100 -22.52 -6.34 4.06
C TYR A 100 -22.48 -7.50 5.06
N GLY A 101 -22.47 -7.21 6.37
CA GLY A 101 -22.58 -8.23 7.41
C GLY A 101 -21.30 -9.03 7.66
N GLY A 102 -20.14 -8.37 7.63
CA GLY A 102 -18.88 -8.98 8.03
C GLY A 102 -18.91 -9.54 9.45
N GLU A 103 -18.27 -10.69 9.63
CA GLU A 103 -18.02 -11.28 10.96
C GLU A 103 -17.33 -10.29 11.91
N THR A 104 -17.79 -10.30 13.17
CA THR A 104 -17.31 -9.37 14.21
C THR A 104 -15.81 -9.49 14.48
N THR A 105 -15.25 -10.70 14.38
CA THR A 105 -13.81 -10.96 14.53
C THR A 105 -13.00 -10.32 13.40
N ALA A 106 -13.45 -10.44 12.16
CA ALA A 106 -12.81 -9.82 11.00
C ALA A 106 -12.90 -8.28 11.04
N LEU A 107 -14.03 -7.75 11.54
CA LEU A 107 -14.18 -6.30 11.75
C LEU A 107 -13.26 -5.79 12.85
N ALA A 108 -13.14 -6.51 13.98
CA ALA A 108 -12.23 -6.12 15.07
C ALA A 108 -10.77 -6.12 14.62
N GLU A 109 -10.33 -7.18 13.94
CA GLU A 109 -8.99 -7.25 13.33
C GLU A 109 -8.79 -6.12 12.31
N GLY A 110 -9.82 -5.83 11.52
CA GLY A 110 -9.84 -4.72 10.57
C GLY A 110 -9.61 -3.37 11.20
N HIS A 111 -10.34 -3.06 12.27
CA HIS A 111 -10.21 -1.80 12.99
C HIS A 111 -8.84 -1.68 13.68
N GLU A 112 -8.30 -2.76 14.25
CA GLU A 112 -6.94 -2.75 14.81
C GLU A 112 -5.89 -2.42 13.72
N LEU A 113 -6.01 -3.03 12.55
CA LEU A 113 -5.15 -2.72 11.40
C LEU A 113 -5.32 -1.27 10.96
N LEU A 114 -6.57 -0.77 10.88
CA LEU A 114 -6.87 0.60 10.47
C LEU A 114 -6.25 1.62 11.44
N ASP A 115 -6.35 1.39 12.75
CA ASP A 115 -5.75 2.26 13.76
C ASP A 115 -4.23 2.32 13.57
N ARG A 116 -3.60 1.16 13.39
CA ARG A 116 -2.14 1.06 13.18
C ARG A 116 -1.70 1.79 11.92
N ILE A 117 -2.33 1.57 10.77
CA ILE A 117 -1.95 2.26 9.52
C ILE A 117 -2.26 3.74 9.57
N THR A 118 -3.31 4.16 10.30
CA THR A 118 -3.64 5.58 10.50
C THR A 118 -2.52 6.27 11.27
N LEU A 119 -1.97 5.63 12.31
CA LEU A 119 -0.80 6.14 13.03
C LEU A 119 0.44 6.20 12.13
N LEU A 120 0.72 5.14 11.37
CA LEU A 120 1.87 5.09 10.46
C LEU A 120 1.78 6.14 9.35
N SER A 121 0.58 6.42 8.83
CA SER A 121 0.36 7.42 7.78
C SER A 121 0.68 8.86 8.20
N GLN A 122 0.78 9.13 9.50
CA GLN A 122 1.17 10.45 10.02
C GLN A 122 2.69 10.70 9.94
N LEU A 123 3.47 9.65 9.66
CA LEU A 123 4.93 9.71 9.52
C LEU A 123 5.36 9.25 8.12
N PRO A 124 4.91 9.92 7.04
CA PRO A 124 5.24 9.49 5.69
C PRO A 124 6.70 9.76 5.36
N ARG A 125 7.24 8.88 4.53
CA ARG A 125 8.54 8.98 3.86
C ARG A 125 8.32 9.12 2.36
N SER A 126 9.30 9.69 1.67
CA SER A 126 9.28 9.77 0.20
C SER A 126 9.59 8.39 -0.39
N ALA A 127 8.60 7.76 -1.01
CA ALA A 127 8.82 6.54 -1.78
C ALA A 127 9.38 6.85 -3.18
N SER A 128 10.18 5.92 -3.68
CA SER A 128 10.75 5.91 -5.03
C SER A 128 10.26 4.67 -5.79
N HIS A 129 10.52 4.61 -7.08
CA HIS A 129 10.26 3.40 -7.87
C HIS A 129 11.58 2.73 -8.25
N VAL A 130 11.68 1.43 -8.02
CA VAL A 130 12.80 0.59 -8.47
C VAL A 130 12.21 -0.51 -9.35
N GLY A 131 12.63 -0.57 -10.62
CA GLY A 131 12.11 -1.55 -11.58
C GLY A 131 10.59 -1.44 -11.83
N GLY A 132 9.99 -0.28 -11.59
CA GLY A 132 8.53 -0.06 -11.73
C GLY A 132 7.73 -0.34 -10.45
N VAL A 133 8.35 -0.88 -9.41
CA VAL A 133 7.69 -1.17 -8.12
C VAL A 133 8.01 -0.07 -7.12
N LEU A 134 7.01 0.35 -6.35
CA LEU A 134 7.18 1.33 -5.27
C LEU A 134 8.06 0.74 -4.15
N THR A 135 9.04 1.50 -3.69
CA THR A 135 10.00 1.11 -2.64
C THR A 135 10.22 2.26 -1.66
N LEU A 136 10.46 1.93 -0.39
CA LEU A 136 10.98 2.89 0.59
C LEU A 136 12.52 2.86 0.59
N PRO A 137 13.17 3.98 0.95
CA PRO A 137 14.60 3.96 1.25
C PRO A 137 14.86 3.04 2.45
N ASP A 138 15.99 2.33 2.42
CA ASP A 138 16.43 1.52 3.55
C ASP A 138 16.61 2.42 4.78
N GLU A 139 16.19 1.93 5.95
CA GLU A 139 16.61 2.53 7.21
C GLU A 139 18.04 2.08 7.44
N ALA A 140 18.97 2.71 6.69
CA ALA A 140 20.37 2.62 7.06
C ALA A 140 20.46 3.08 8.53
N PRO A 141 21.02 2.27 9.45
CA PRO A 141 21.27 2.75 10.79
C PRO A 141 22.09 4.04 10.64
N GLU A 142 21.68 5.11 11.32
CA GLU A 142 22.46 6.35 11.43
C GLU A 142 23.80 6.01 12.09
N ALA A 143 24.75 5.57 11.28
CA ALA A 143 26.10 5.22 11.69
C ALA A 143 27.09 6.08 10.89
N ASP A 144 26.88 7.41 10.85
CA ASP A 144 27.96 8.36 10.53
C ASP A 144 27.69 9.85 10.84
N ALA A 145 26.92 10.18 11.88
CA ALA A 145 26.72 11.58 12.29
C ALA A 145 27.45 11.99 13.59
N LEU A 146 28.30 11.11 14.15
CA LEU A 146 29.08 11.40 15.36
C LEU A 146 30.61 11.18 15.17
N SER A 147 31.11 11.41 13.95
CA SER A 147 32.56 11.49 13.66
C SER A 147 33.00 12.92 13.32
N VAL A 148 32.52 13.92 14.05
CA VAL A 148 33.06 15.29 14.11
C VAL A 148 32.65 15.78 15.52
N THR A 149 33.50 15.92 16.53
CA THR A 149 34.80 16.61 16.65
C THR A 149 35.44 16.21 17.98
#